data_AF-A0A521IHI5-F1
#
_entry.id   AF-A0A521IHI5-F1
#
_cell.length_a   1.000
_cell.length_b   1.000
_cell.length_c   1.000
_cell.angle_alpha   90.00
_cell.angle_beta   90.00
_cell.angle_gamma   90.00
#
_symmetry.space_group_name_H-M   'P 1'
#
loop_
_entity.id
_entity.type
_entity.pdbx_description
1 polymer ?
#
loop_
_entity_poly.entity_id
_entity_poly.type
_entity_poly.pdbx_seq_one_letter_code
_entity_poly.pdbx_strand_id
1 'polypeptide(L)'
;MLAENAIAASDAFVAAWLPGTEGAGIVDVLLGKVKPTGRLSMQWPRTLSQVPYVPGVVGEPSSDSSVLSSTDPLPIGYGLTW
;
A
#
# COMPACT_ATOMS: atom_id res chain seq x y z
N MET A 1 6.38 14.01 2.10
CA MET A 1 5.14 13.56 2.79
C MET A 1 4.94 12.09 2.44
N LEU A 2 4.81 11.21 3.43
CA LEU A 2 4.45 9.81 3.18
C LEU A 2 2.93 9.65 3.22
N ALA A 3 2.41 8.59 2.59
CA ALA A 3 0.97 8.35 2.51
C ALA A 3 0.30 8.13 3.88
N GLU A 4 1.07 7.81 4.93
CA GLU A 4 0.55 7.56 6.28
C GLU A 4 -0.35 8.68 6.81
N ASN A 5 0.03 9.94 6.61
CA ASN A 5 -0.80 11.07 7.07
C ASN A 5 -2.14 11.13 6.33
N ALA A 6 -2.15 10.79 5.03
CA ALA A 6 -3.37 10.76 4.23
C ALA A 6 -4.25 9.56 4.62
N ILE A 7 -3.64 8.40 4.90
CA ILE A 7 -4.35 7.20 5.36
C ILE A 7 -4.98 7.46 6.74
N ALA A 8 -4.24 8.03 7.70
CA ALA A 8 -4.75 8.31 9.04
C ALA A 8 -5.88 9.35 9.06
N ALA A 9 -5.92 10.25 8.06
CA ALA A 9 -6.95 11.27 7.92
C ALA A 9 -8.16 10.82 7.08
N SER A 10 -8.19 9.57 6.60
CA SER A 10 -9.24 9.08 5.69
C SER A 10 -9.94 7.85 6.25
N ASP A 11 -11.27 7.77 6.11
CA ASP A 11 -12.04 6.55 6.41
C ASP A 11 -11.74 5.41 5.42
N ALA A 12 -11.38 5.76 4.19
CA ALA A 12 -10.99 4.83 3.13
C ALA A 12 -9.88 5.43 2.25
N PHE A 13 -8.94 4.60 1.79
CA PHE A 13 -7.82 5.00 0.95
C PHE A 13 -7.64 4.03 -0.22
N VAL A 14 -7.46 4.53 -1.44
CA VAL A 14 -7.24 3.73 -2.65
C VAL A 14 -5.94 4.14 -3.33
N ALA A 15 -5.02 3.18 -3.47
CA ALA A 15 -3.83 3.34 -4.30
C ALA A 15 -4.18 2.95 -5.75
N ALA A 16 -4.34 3.96 -6.63
CA ALA A 16 -4.72 3.77 -8.04
C ALA A 16 -3.53 3.75 -9.03
N TRP A 17 -2.31 3.90 -8.53
CA TRP A 17 -1.07 3.89 -9.33
C TRP A 17 -1.09 4.92 -10.48
N LEU A 18 -0.65 4.52 -11.68
CA LEU A 18 -0.71 5.28 -12.92
C LEU A 18 -1.81 4.66 -13.81
N PRO A 19 -3.08 5.06 -13.64
CA PRO A 19 -4.23 4.35 -14.21
C PRO A 19 -4.42 4.51 -15.73
N GLY A 20 -3.60 5.35 -16.39
CA GLY A 20 -3.72 5.62 -17.83
C GLY A 20 -4.94 6.49 -18.15
N THR A 21 -5.44 6.37 -19.40
CA THR A 21 -6.53 7.21 -19.92
C THR A 21 -7.91 6.79 -19.42
N GLU A 22 -8.08 5.53 -19.04
CA GLU A 22 -9.36 4.94 -18.60
C GLU A 22 -9.62 5.19 -17.10
N GLY A 23 -9.48 6.45 -16.66
CA GLY A 23 -9.64 6.83 -15.25
C GLY A 23 -11.03 6.54 -14.67
N ALA A 24 -12.05 6.38 -15.52
CA ALA A 24 -13.39 5.96 -15.11
C ALA A 24 -13.40 4.60 -14.40
N GLY A 25 -12.41 3.73 -14.65
CA GLY A 25 -12.29 2.45 -13.95
C GLY A 25 -12.13 2.59 -12.43
N ILE A 26 -11.61 3.72 -11.93
CA ILE A 26 -11.55 4.02 -10.49
C ILE A 26 -12.97 4.16 -9.93
N VAL A 27 -13.84 4.87 -10.65
CA VAL A 27 -15.25 5.10 -10.26
C VAL A 27 -16.01 3.78 -10.24
N ASP A 28 -15.74 2.88 -11.18
CA ASP A 28 -16.40 1.57 -11.23
C ASP A 28 -16.08 0.72 -9.99
N VAL A 29 -14.88 0.85 -9.41
CA VAL A 29 -14.54 0.20 -8.13
C VAL A 29 -15.18 0.90 -6.94
N LEU A 30 -15.11 2.24 -6.89
CA LEU A 30 -15.66 3.04 -5.78
C LEU A 30 -17.19 2.91 -5.67
N LEU A 31 -17.89 2.81 -6.79
CA LEU A 31 -19.35 2.68 -6.84
C LEU A 31 -19.84 1.23 -6.92
N GLY A 32 -18.96 0.26 -6.76
CA GLY A 32 -19.34 -1.14 -6.61
C GLY A 32 -19.71 -1.88 -7.90
N LYS A 33 -19.40 -1.34 -9.08
CA LYS A 33 -19.60 -2.04 -10.35
C LYS A 33 -18.55 -3.12 -10.57
N VAL A 34 -17.34 -2.92 -10.06
CA VAL A 34 -16.22 -3.87 -10.13
C VAL A 34 -15.63 -4.08 -8.74
N LYS A 35 -15.51 -5.34 -8.32
CA LYS A 35 -14.89 -5.70 -7.04
C LYS A 35 -13.37 -5.43 -7.08
N PRO A 36 -12.78 -4.77 -6.08
CA PRO A 36 -11.33 -4.58 -6.02
C PRO A 36 -10.63 -5.91 -5.77
N THR A 37 -9.72 -6.26 -6.68
CA THR A 37 -8.91 -7.50 -6.64
C THR A 37 -7.41 -7.23 -6.52
N GLY A 38 -7.00 -5.96 -6.63
CA GLY A 38 -5.59 -5.56 -6.59
C GLY A 38 -4.92 -5.92 -5.26
N ARG A 39 -3.66 -6.33 -5.35
CA ARG A 39 -2.77 -6.63 -4.23
C ARG A 39 -1.49 -5.82 -4.37
N LEU A 40 -0.93 -5.33 -3.27
CA LEU A 40 0.32 -4.58 -3.27
C LEU A 40 1.45 -5.45 -3.84
N SER A 41 2.12 -4.98 -4.88
CA SER A 41 3.30 -5.63 -5.48
C SER A 41 4.60 -5.36 -4.73
N MET A 42 4.59 -4.38 -3.83
CA MET A 42 5.73 -3.97 -3.00
C MET A 42 5.26 -3.62 -1.59
N GLN A 43 6.16 -3.69 -0.60
CA GLN A 43 5.86 -3.23 0.75
C GLN A 43 5.58 -1.72 0.74
N TRP A 44 4.56 -1.28 1.47
CA TRP A 44 4.25 0.15 1.60
C TRP A 44 4.79 0.70 2.92
N PRO A 45 5.83 1.56 2.89
CA PRO A 45 6.43 2.11 4.10
C PRO A 45 5.48 3.11 4.78
N ARG A 46 5.41 3.05 6.11
CA ARG A 46 4.79 4.09 6.94
C ARG A 46 5.73 5.26 7.23
N THR A 47 7.04 4.99 7.29
CA THR A 47 8.09 5.97 7.57
C THR A 47 9.23 5.89 6.54
N LEU A 48 9.97 6.99 6.33
CA LEU A 48 11.00 7.04 5.29
C LEU A 48 12.17 6.10 5.60
N SER A 49 12.42 5.87 6.90
CA SER A 49 13.42 4.92 7.38
C SER A 49 13.14 3.47 7.00
N GLN A 50 11.90 3.14 6.62
CA GLN A 50 11.53 1.78 6.17
C GLN A 50 11.80 1.56 4.67
N VAL A 51 12.11 2.62 3.91
CA VAL A 51 12.56 2.47 2.54
C VAL A 51 14.03 2.03 2.58
N PRO A 52 14.40 0.86 2.03
CA PRO A 52 15.80 0.45 1.97
C PRO A 52 16.61 1.51 1.24
N TYR A 53 17.64 2.06 1.88
CA TYR A 53 18.63 2.90 1.20
C TYR A 53 19.60 1.99 0.44
N VAL A 54 19.69 2.14 -0.88
CA VAL A 54 20.56 1.29 -1.72
C VAL A 54 21.62 2.11 -2.43
N PRO A 55 22.86 2.05 -1.96
CA PRO A 55 24.05 1.98 -2.81
C PRO A 55 24.73 0.64 -2.54
N GLY A 56 24.43 -0.37 -3.35
CA GLY A 56 25.00 -1.72 -3.18
C GLY A 56 24.47 -2.47 -1.95
N VAL A 57 23.18 -2.81 -1.98
CA VAL A 57 22.40 -3.76 -1.14
C VAL A 57 23.10 -4.42 0.06
N VAL A 58 22.65 -4.12 1.29
CA VAL A 58 22.21 -5.14 2.30
C VAL A 58 21.44 -4.50 3.46
N GLY A 59 20.31 -5.12 3.81
CA GLY A 59 19.54 -4.86 5.02
C GLY A 59 18.47 -5.94 5.17
N GLU A 60 18.78 -6.98 5.94
CA GLU A 60 17.89 -8.13 6.16
C GLU A 60 16.64 -7.71 6.96
N PRO A 61 15.42 -8.08 6.53
CA PRO A 61 14.22 -7.86 7.32
C PRO A 61 14.12 -8.88 8.48
N SER A 62 13.71 -8.40 9.65
CA SER A 62 13.46 -9.20 10.85
C SER A 62 12.44 -10.32 10.58
N SER A 63 12.81 -11.54 10.99
CA SER A 63 12.19 -12.81 10.65
C SER A 63 10.90 -13.17 11.40
N ASP A 64 10.26 -12.24 12.11
CA ASP A 64 9.00 -12.51 12.82
C ASP A 64 7.85 -11.64 12.26
N SER A 65 7.08 -12.22 11.36
CA SER A 65 5.95 -11.59 10.64
C SER A 65 4.57 -11.86 11.26
N SER A 66 4.52 -12.46 12.46
CA SER A 66 3.26 -12.94 13.07
C SER A 66 2.52 -11.91 13.92
N VAL A 67 3.09 -10.72 14.15
CA VAL A 67 2.45 -9.64 14.90
C VAL A 67 2.67 -8.34 14.14
N LEU A 68 1.66 -7.89 13.39
CA LEU A 68 1.71 -6.57 12.76
C LEU A 68 1.71 -5.51 13.86
N SER A 69 2.85 -4.88 14.11
CA SER A 69 2.92 -3.67 14.91
C SER A 69 2.22 -2.54 14.17
N SER A 70 1.59 -1.61 14.88
CA SER A 70 0.94 -0.43 14.28
C SER A 70 1.90 0.45 13.48
N THR A 71 3.21 0.22 13.63
CA THR A 71 4.29 0.89 12.89
C THR A 71 4.81 0.10 11.70
N ASP A 72 4.39 -1.13 11.48
CA ASP A 72 4.91 -1.98 10.40
C ASP A 72 4.41 -1.53 9.02
N PRO A 73 5.25 -1.67 7.97
CA PRO A 73 4.83 -1.37 6.60
C PRO A 73 3.70 -2.29 6.16
N LEU A 74 2.84 -1.83 5.26
CA LEU A 74 1.83 -2.72 4.67
C LEU A 74 2.53 -3.82 3.87
N PRO A 75 2.19 -5.10 4.07
CA PRO A 75 2.90 -6.20 3.45
C PRO A 75 2.62 -6.29 1.96
N ILE A 76 3.57 -6.90 1.22
CA ILE A 76 3.31 -7.38 -0.15
C ILE A 76 2.10 -8.32 -0.10
N GLY A 77 1.24 -8.22 -1.10
CA GLY A 77 0.02 -9.01 -1.15
C GLY A 77 -1.14 -8.40 -0.34
N TYR A 78 -0.95 -7.29 0.36
CA TYR A 78 -2.05 -6.59 1.04
C TYR A 78 -3.03 -6.00 0.02
N GLY A 79 -4.32 -6.11 0.32
CA GLY A 79 -5.38 -5.50 -0.47
C GLY A 79 -6.73 -5.84 0.14
N LEU A 80 -7.54 -4.83 0.46
CA LEU A 80 -8.88 -5.04 0.97
C LEU A 80 -9.85 -5.35 -0.17
N THR A 81 -10.96 -5.99 0.18
CA THR A 81 -12.04 -6.30 -0.74
C THR A 81 -13.38 -6.20 -0.01
N TRP A 82 -14.48 -6.10 -0.74
CA TRP A 82 -15.85 -6.04 -0.21
C TRP A 82 -16.73 -7.11 -0.85
#